data_AF-A0A9X4HCJ7-F1
#
_entry.id   AF-A0A9X4HCJ7-F1
#
_cell.length_a   1.000
_cell.length_b   1.000
_cell.length_c   1.000
_cell.angle_alpha   90.00
_cell.angle_beta   90.00
_cell.angle_gamma   90.00
#
_symmetry.space_group_name_H-M   'P 1'
#
loop_
_entity.id
_entity.type
_entity.pdbx_description
1 polymer ?
#
loop_
_entity_poly.entity_id
_entity_poly.type
_entity_poly.pdbx_seq_one_letter_code
_entity_poly.pdbx_strand_id
1 'polypeptide(L)'
;MASLGKLWAGRAFGTNTGNLAITFEKDEEELEGTIRFADDQYGVVVFQVSGKYGDEIVLTGNAITETEGVEFGELSIKAALTPEGSIKGEWSTTNGPGGPFTVHPHGVGVVSAAKIDLEIEQIYTQAYTLGALRLAKNDVLSLLDTASKGFNPEAKLIATYRNGGAEVARYSKDFVVQMDILKKLTYLKLFIQEPDEFGINKVVMVELIDHGVNRIVVQGVREIWVEGKAHTLRGELARNEKSLATNFKRFGFNLSQLALFVMIVAIVDVPSFWKRVGIGALVLVLIKFVDWVHVIFIPNATIRLTDVKDNWITRWGSSMFSWLSTLTITILGGVIVYWLTVMPKA
;
A
#
# COMPACT_ATOMS: atom_id res chain seq x y z
N MET A 1 20.16 9.98 36.57
CA MET A 1 18.98 9.59 37.38
C MET A 1 17.77 9.89 36.51
N ALA A 2 16.84 8.95 36.36
CA ALA A 2 15.67 9.14 35.51
C ALA A 2 14.64 9.98 36.25
N SER A 3 14.36 11.18 35.76
CA SER A 3 13.27 12.03 36.26
C SER A 3 12.04 11.80 35.40
N LEU A 4 10.88 11.60 36.02
CA LEU A 4 9.60 11.58 35.33
C LEU A 4 9.30 12.99 34.78
N GLY A 5 8.58 13.12 33.67
CA GLY A 5 8.15 14.44 33.20
C GLY A 5 7.16 15.10 34.16
N LYS A 6 7.09 16.43 34.20
CA LYS A 6 6.14 17.16 35.06
C LYS A 6 4.69 17.13 34.58
N LEU A 7 4.47 17.02 33.28
CA LEU A 7 3.16 17.19 32.66
C LEU A 7 2.85 16.01 31.75
N TRP A 8 1.69 15.39 31.93
CA TRP A 8 1.23 14.27 31.13
C TRP A 8 -0.24 14.45 30.77
N ALA A 9 -0.62 14.01 29.57
CA ALA A 9 -2.00 14.01 29.13
C ALA A 9 -2.32 12.74 28.34
N GLY A 10 -3.57 12.29 28.43
CA GLY A 10 -4.03 11.11 27.72
C GLY A 10 -5.46 10.74 28.06
N ARG A 11 -5.73 9.43 28.11
CA ARG A 11 -7.10 8.92 28.25
C ARG A 11 -7.15 7.72 29.18
N ALA A 12 -8.20 7.68 30.00
CA ALA A 12 -8.56 6.50 30.77
C ALA A 12 -9.78 5.80 30.13
N PHE A 13 -9.77 4.48 30.25
CA PHE A 13 -10.78 3.58 29.71
C PHE A 13 -11.28 2.65 30.83
N GLY A 14 -12.41 1.98 30.60
CA GLY A 14 -12.99 1.01 31.54
C GLY A 14 -14.42 1.36 31.94
N THR A 15 -14.74 1.16 33.21
CA THR A 15 -16.05 1.48 33.79
C THR A 15 -16.42 2.96 33.61
N ASN A 16 -15.40 3.82 33.64
CA ASN A 16 -15.49 5.24 33.34
C ASN A 16 -14.48 5.58 32.25
N THR A 17 -14.87 6.43 31.30
CA THR A 17 -14.01 6.88 30.20
C THR A 17 -13.89 8.40 30.21
N GLY A 18 -12.71 8.91 29.87
CA GLY A 18 -12.51 10.35 29.89
C GLY A 18 -11.08 10.77 29.64
N ASN A 19 -10.89 12.09 29.49
CA ASN A 19 -9.57 12.68 29.31
C ASN A 19 -8.86 12.79 30.65
N LEU A 20 -7.56 12.53 30.65
CA LEU A 20 -6.74 12.50 31.86
C LEU A 20 -5.56 13.45 31.70
N ALA A 21 -5.32 14.27 32.71
CA ALA A 21 -4.16 15.16 32.80
C ALA A 21 -3.48 14.96 34.16
N ILE A 22 -2.18 14.68 34.15
CA ILE A 22 -1.36 14.48 35.35
C ILE A 22 -0.34 15.60 35.44
N THR A 23 -0.19 16.17 36.63
CA THR A 23 0.86 17.13 36.95
C THR A 23 1.63 16.60 38.14
N PHE A 24 2.92 16.32 37.96
CA PHE A 24 3.82 15.97 39.05
C PHE A 24 4.55 17.21 39.56
N GLU A 25 4.50 17.41 40.87
CA GLU A 25 5.25 18.44 41.59
C GLU A 25 6.63 17.93 42.01
N LYS A 26 6.71 16.63 42.34
CA LYS A 26 7.94 15.85 42.56
C LYS A 26 7.98 14.68 41.57
N ASP A 27 9.11 14.52 40.89
CA ASP A 27 9.26 13.64 39.73
C ASP A 27 10.50 12.71 39.81
N GLU A 28 11.04 12.51 41.01
CA GLU A 28 12.16 11.59 41.27
C GLU A 28 11.64 10.25 41.85
N GLU A 29 12.26 9.69 42.90
CA GLU A 29 11.83 8.41 43.51
C GLU A 29 10.48 8.50 44.25
N GLU A 30 10.18 9.67 44.81
CA GLU A 30 8.89 9.99 45.43
C GLU A 30 8.08 10.86 44.48
N LEU A 31 6.91 10.36 44.09
CA LEU A 31 5.98 11.06 43.22
C LEU A 31 4.90 11.76 44.05
N GLU A 32 4.69 13.03 43.77
CA GLU A 32 3.59 13.80 44.33
C GLU A 32 3.00 14.66 43.22
N GLY A 33 1.67 14.69 43.11
CA GLY A 33 1.02 15.39 42.02
C GLY A 33 -0.49 15.43 42.07
N THR A 34 -1.06 15.99 41.01
CA THR A 34 -2.50 16.14 40.83
C THR A 34 -2.93 15.44 39.54
N ILE A 35 -3.96 14.60 39.62
CA ILE A 35 -4.62 14.00 38.47
C ILE A 35 -5.97 14.68 38.26
N ARG A 36 -6.20 15.20 37.06
CA ARG A 36 -7.49 15.72 36.62
C ARG A 36 -8.08 14.73 35.62
N PHE A 37 -9.22 14.15 35.99
CA PHE A 37 -9.97 13.24 35.15
C PHE A 37 -11.27 13.90 34.71
N ALA A 38 -11.39 14.21 33.43
CA ALA A 38 -12.61 14.71 32.82
C ALA A 38 -13.43 13.52 32.31
N ASP A 39 -14.31 13.03 33.17
CA ASP A 39 -15.23 11.94 32.88
C ASP A 39 -16.29 12.40 31.87
N ASP A 40 -16.54 11.56 30.85
CA ASP A 40 -17.47 11.86 29.76
C ASP A 40 -18.93 12.02 30.25
N GLN A 41 -19.28 11.47 31.42
CA GLN A 41 -20.63 11.48 32.01
C GLN A 41 -20.73 12.36 33.25
N TYR A 42 -19.71 12.38 34.11
CA TYR A 42 -19.78 12.99 35.45
C TYR A 42 -18.96 14.29 35.60
N GLY A 43 -18.28 14.74 34.54
CA GLY A 43 -17.51 15.97 34.55
C GLY A 43 -16.11 15.80 35.14
N VAL A 44 -15.51 16.89 35.63
CA VAL A 44 -14.09 16.89 36.03
C VAL A 44 -13.95 16.54 37.51
N VAL A 45 -13.15 15.51 37.79
CA VAL A 45 -12.73 15.09 39.13
C VAL A 45 -11.23 15.31 39.28
N VAL A 46 -10.82 15.87 40.41
CA VAL A 46 -9.42 16.16 40.73
C VAL A 46 -8.98 15.32 41.92
N PHE A 47 -7.90 14.56 41.76
CA PHE A 47 -7.28 13.73 42.80
C PHE A 47 -5.90 14.29 43.17
N GLN A 48 -5.60 14.35 44.48
CA GLN A 48 -4.22 14.50 44.95
C GLN A 48 -3.63 13.11 45.07
N VAL A 49 -2.50 12.85 44.40
CA VAL A 49 -1.83 11.56 44.40
C VAL A 49 -0.42 11.65 44.97
N SER A 50 -0.02 10.59 45.66
CA SER A 50 1.33 10.38 46.16
C SER A 50 1.77 8.94 45.90
N GLY A 51 3.05 8.70 45.70
CA GLY A 51 3.54 7.35 45.45
C GLY A 51 5.02 7.28 45.12
N LYS A 52 5.42 6.22 44.43
CA LYS A 52 6.83 5.94 44.14
C LYS A 52 7.06 5.63 42.67
N TYR A 53 8.26 6.00 42.20
CA TYR A 53 8.77 5.69 40.87
C TYR A 53 10.01 4.79 40.99
N GLY A 54 9.92 3.58 40.44
CA GLY A 54 11.02 2.64 40.26
C GLY A 54 10.87 1.90 38.94
N ASP A 55 10.87 0.56 38.97
CA ASP A 55 10.53 -0.27 37.79
C ASP A 55 9.05 -0.12 37.40
N GLU A 56 8.19 0.14 38.41
CA GLU A 56 6.77 0.43 38.25
C GLU A 56 6.44 1.77 38.94
N ILE A 57 5.39 2.43 38.45
CA ILE A 57 4.78 3.62 39.01
C ILE A 57 3.57 3.16 39.83
N VAL A 58 3.63 3.36 41.14
CA VAL A 58 2.52 3.06 42.06
C VAL A 58 2.08 4.35 42.72
N LEU A 59 0.84 4.76 42.48
CA LEU A 59 0.26 5.98 43.05
C LEU A 59 -1.02 5.65 43.81
N THR A 60 -1.24 6.33 44.93
CA THR A 60 -2.52 6.35 45.63
C THR A 60 -2.96 7.79 45.87
N GLY A 61 -4.26 8.04 45.90
CA GLY A 61 -4.74 9.40 46.09
C GLY A 61 -6.21 9.55 46.41
N ASN A 62 -6.57 10.69 46.97
CA ASN A 62 -7.93 11.03 47.35
C ASN A 62 -8.46 12.15 46.47
N ALA A 63 -9.76 12.12 46.18
CA ALA A 63 -10.42 13.20 45.47
C ALA A 63 -10.42 14.47 46.34
N ILE A 64 -10.07 15.60 45.73
CA ILE A 64 -10.15 16.94 46.34
C ILE A 64 -11.39 17.69 45.85
N THR A 65 -12.07 17.16 44.84
CA THR A 65 -13.30 17.76 44.29
C THR A 65 -14.48 17.34 45.15
N GLU A 66 -15.18 18.31 45.73
CA GLU A 66 -16.46 18.10 46.39
C GLU A 66 -17.59 18.34 45.40
N THR A 67 -18.30 17.27 45.02
CA THR A 67 -19.53 17.34 44.24
C THR A 67 -20.69 16.92 45.13
N GLU A 68 -21.72 17.76 45.24
CA GLU A 68 -22.89 17.50 46.08
C GLU A 68 -23.53 16.14 45.73
N GLY A 69 -23.53 15.19 46.67
CA GLY A 69 -24.16 13.88 46.52
C GLY A 69 -23.32 12.79 45.85
N VAL A 70 -22.02 13.01 45.58
CA VAL A 70 -21.12 11.99 45.00
C VAL A 70 -19.93 11.72 45.92
N GLU A 71 -19.81 10.49 46.41
CA GLU A 71 -18.66 10.03 47.20
C GLU A 71 -17.62 9.38 46.29
N PHE A 72 -16.43 9.97 46.20
CA PHE A 72 -15.33 9.44 45.42
C PHE A 72 -14.47 8.50 46.28
N GLY A 73 -14.20 7.30 45.77
CA GLY A 73 -13.31 6.34 46.42
C GLY A 73 -11.84 6.72 46.30
N GLU A 74 -10.99 6.12 47.14
CA GLU A 74 -9.54 6.29 47.04
C GLU A 74 -9.05 5.69 45.71
N LEU A 75 -8.28 6.47 44.96
CA LEU A 75 -7.69 6.12 43.68
C LEU A 75 -6.41 5.30 43.89
N SER A 76 -6.30 4.17 43.21
CA SER A 76 -5.09 3.36 43.13
C SER A 76 -4.65 3.21 41.67
N ILE A 77 -3.38 3.46 41.40
CA ILE A 77 -2.80 3.37 40.06
C ILE A 77 -1.56 2.48 40.12
N LYS A 78 -1.46 1.57 39.14
CA LYS A 78 -0.26 0.81 38.83
C LYS A 78 0.06 0.95 37.36
N ALA A 79 1.25 1.44 37.04
CA ALA A 79 1.65 1.70 35.67
C ALA A 79 3.13 1.47 35.44
N ALA A 80 3.54 1.39 34.18
CA ALA A 80 4.94 1.33 33.78
C ALA A 80 5.22 2.41 32.73
N LEU A 81 6.43 2.97 32.78
CA LEU A 81 6.95 3.81 31.70
C LEU A 81 7.37 2.90 30.56
N THR A 82 6.73 3.04 29.41
CA THR A 82 7.02 2.21 28.23
C THR A 82 8.26 2.72 27.50
N PRO A 83 8.92 1.86 26.69
CA PRO A 83 10.07 2.27 25.88
C PRO A 83 9.79 3.44 24.93
N GLU A 84 8.52 3.64 24.54
CA GLU A 84 8.08 4.73 23.67
C GLU A 84 7.93 6.08 24.42
N GLY A 85 8.18 6.10 25.74
CA GLY A 85 8.07 7.30 26.57
C GLY A 85 6.64 7.61 27.02
N SER A 86 5.70 6.67 26.88
CA SER A 86 4.34 6.78 27.40
C SER A 86 4.20 6.06 28.74
N ILE A 87 3.25 6.46 29.58
CA ILE A 87 2.90 5.69 30.79
C ILE A 87 1.63 4.92 30.50
N LYS A 88 1.68 3.61 30.68
CA LYS A 88 0.53 2.70 30.51
C LYS A 88 0.32 1.90 31.78
N GLY A 89 -0.94 1.73 32.16
CA GLY A 89 -1.26 1.04 33.39
C GLY A 89 -2.75 0.88 33.61
N GLU A 90 -3.08 0.51 34.84
CA GLU A 90 -4.44 0.33 35.32
C GLU A 90 -4.71 1.28 36.48
N TRP A 91 -5.93 1.79 36.52
CA TRP A 91 -6.45 2.58 37.62
C TRP A 91 -7.66 1.86 38.22
N SER A 92 -7.86 2.01 39.52
CA SER A 92 -9.04 1.53 40.22
C SER A 92 -9.38 2.45 41.39
N THR A 93 -10.62 2.40 41.86
CA THR A 93 -11.07 3.10 43.06
C THR A 93 -11.69 2.13 44.04
N THR A 94 -11.67 2.45 45.33
CA THR A 94 -12.29 1.61 46.38
C THR A 94 -13.78 1.35 46.16
N ASN A 95 -14.45 2.23 45.41
CA ASN A 95 -15.89 2.15 45.12
C ASN A 95 -16.21 1.27 43.90
N GLY A 96 -15.19 0.70 43.23
CA GLY A 96 -15.33 -0.28 42.14
C GLY A 96 -14.94 0.19 40.73
N PRO A 97 -15.09 1.47 40.32
CA PRO A 97 -14.63 1.93 39.02
C PRO A 97 -13.14 1.70 38.78
N GLY A 98 -12.80 1.31 37.55
CA GLY A 98 -11.41 1.11 37.14
C GLY A 98 -11.28 0.73 35.67
N GLY A 99 -10.04 0.59 35.22
CA GLY A 99 -9.69 0.12 33.88
C GLY A 99 -8.31 0.58 33.44
N PRO A 100 -7.96 0.35 32.16
CA PRO A 100 -6.65 0.73 31.64
C PRO A 100 -6.58 2.22 31.29
N PHE A 101 -5.38 2.79 31.33
CA PHE A 101 -5.13 4.15 30.87
C PHE A 101 -3.80 4.26 30.10
N THR A 102 -3.69 5.35 29.35
CA THR A 102 -2.49 5.73 28.59
C THR A 102 -2.30 7.22 28.68
N VAL A 103 -1.10 7.68 29.05
CA VAL A 103 -0.72 9.09 29.03
C VAL A 103 0.64 9.31 28.38
N HIS A 104 0.79 10.48 27.75
CA HIS A 104 1.97 10.91 27.04
C HIS A 104 2.51 12.19 27.67
N PRO A 105 3.84 12.44 27.61
CA PRO A 105 4.44 13.61 28.21
C PRO A 105 4.10 14.86 27.39
N HIS A 106 3.71 15.94 28.06
CA HIS A 106 3.34 17.22 27.46
C HIS A 106 4.01 18.38 28.23
N GLY A 107 5.34 18.48 28.16
CA GLY A 107 6.10 19.54 28.83
C GLY A 107 7.48 19.79 28.20
N VAL A 108 8.03 20.98 28.44
CA VAL A 108 9.37 21.38 27.99
C VAL A 108 10.38 20.81 29.00
N GLY A 109 11.02 19.68 28.68
CA GLY A 109 12.13 19.15 29.49
C GLY A 109 12.03 17.71 29.96
N VAL A 110 11.25 16.83 29.31
CA VAL A 110 11.38 15.39 29.60
C VAL A 110 12.58 14.85 28.83
N VAL A 111 13.63 14.49 29.57
CA VAL A 111 14.61 13.52 29.10
C VAL A 111 13.81 12.28 28.76
N SER A 112 13.50 12.09 27.47
CA SER A 112 13.03 10.82 26.96
C SER A 112 13.93 9.77 27.60
N ALA A 113 13.36 8.86 28.41
CA ALA A 113 14.04 7.61 28.78
C ALA A 113 14.71 7.15 27.49
N ALA A 114 16.05 7.16 27.50
CA ALA A 114 16.90 7.35 26.32
C ALA A 114 16.13 6.80 25.15
N LYS A 115 15.56 7.71 24.32
CA LYS A 115 14.81 7.30 23.14
C LYS A 115 15.76 6.28 22.57
N ILE A 116 15.37 4.99 22.58
CA ILE A 116 16.08 4.06 21.75
C ILE A 116 15.59 4.58 20.41
N ASP A 117 16.29 5.60 19.93
CA ASP A 117 16.51 5.84 18.55
C ASP A 117 17.16 4.51 18.16
N LEU A 118 16.30 3.52 17.96
CA LEU A 118 16.37 2.75 16.76
C LEU A 118 16.26 3.83 15.69
N GLU A 119 17.38 4.50 15.44
CA GLU A 119 17.64 5.21 14.21
C GLU A 119 17.36 4.11 13.19
N ILE A 120 16.13 4.08 12.68
CA ILE A 120 15.82 3.24 11.56
C ILE A 120 16.49 3.98 10.41
N GLU A 121 17.76 3.69 10.25
CA GLU A 121 18.61 4.26 9.21
C GLU A 121 18.07 3.92 7.82
N GLN A 122 17.24 2.86 7.74
CA GLN A 122 16.89 2.25 6.46
C GLN A 122 15.47 1.67 6.43
N ILE A 123 14.74 2.05 5.38
CA ILE A 123 13.46 1.45 4.98
C ILE A 123 13.72 0.58 3.75
N TYR A 124 13.40 -0.69 3.84
CA TYR A 124 13.51 -1.60 2.71
C TYR A 124 12.31 -1.43 1.80
N THR A 125 12.56 -1.38 0.48
CA THR A 125 11.52 -1.30 -0.54
C THR A 125 11.77 -2.38 -1.58
N GLN A 126 10.76 -3.23 -1.80
CA GLN A 126 10.78 -4.17 -2.91
C GLN A 126 9.65 -3.86 -3.88
N ALA A 127 10.00 -3.77 -5.16
CA ALA A 127 9.06 -3.52 -6.23
C ALA A 127 9.16 -4.57 -7.33
N TYR A 128 8.03 -5.10 -7.75
CA TYR A 128 7.93 -6.03 -8.87
C TYR A 128 6.99 -5.49 -9.94
N THR A 129 7.46 -5.47 -11.18
CA THR A 129 6.62 -5.26 -12.35
C THR A 129 6.06 -6.60 -12.81
N LEU A 130 4.77 -6.66 -13.05
CA LEU A 130 4.08 -7.85 -13.52
C LEU A 130 3.73 -7.71 -15.00
N GLY A 131 3.64 -8.83 -15.70
CA GLY A 131 3.19 -8.87 -17.08
C GLY A 131 1.68 -8.71 -17.23
N ALA A 132 1.14 -9.29 -18.31
CA ALA A 132 -0.27 -9.15 -18.63
C ALA A 132 -1.13 -10.09 -17.77
N LEU A 133 -2.06 -9.53 -16.99
CA LEU A 133 -2.89 -10.22 -16.01
C LEU A 133 -4.35 -10.29 -16.47
N ARG A 134 -4.99 -11.43 -16.20
CA ARG A 134 -6.45 -11.58 -16.30
C ARG A 134 -6.98 -12.14 -14.99
N LEU A 135 -7.74 -11.33 -14.29
CA LEU A 135 -8.28 -11.63 -12.96
C LEU A 135 -9.80 -11.77 -13.05
N ALA A 136 -10.33 -12.85 -12.50
CA ALA A 136 -11.74 -13.03 -12.20
C ALA A 136 -12.06 -12.53 -10.78
N LYS A 137 -13.35 -12.51 -10.43
CA LYS A 137 -13.82 -12.07 -9.09
C LYS A 137 -13.10 -12.79 -7.96
N ASN A 138 -12.99 -14.12 -8.06
CA ASN A 138 -12.34 -14.94 -7.04
C ASN A 138 -10.85 -14.64 -6.90
N ASP A 139 -10.17 -14.32 -8.00
CA ASP A 139 -8.76 -13.93 -7.96
C ASP A 139 -8.58 -12.57 -7.26
N VAL A 140 -9.50 -11.62 -7.48
CA VAL A 140 -9.49 -10.34 -6.77
C VAL A 140 -9.75 -10.54 -5.27
N LEU A 141 -10.68 -11.42 -4.90
CA LEU A 141 -10.95 -11.74 -3.49
C LEU A 141 -9.73 -12.39 -2.82
N SER A 142 -9.08 -13.34 -3.50
CA SER A 142 -7.84 -13.98 -3.02
C SER A 142 -6.70 -12.98 -2.87
N LEU A 143 -6.58 -12.04 -3.82
CA LEU A 143 -5.60 -10.95 -3.76
C LEU A 143 -5.86 -10.00 -2.58
N LEU A 144 -7.12 -9.64 -2.31
CA LEU A 144 -7.49 -8.80 -1.15
C LEU A 144 -7.09 -9.47 0.16
N ASP A 145 -7.41 -10.76 0.32
CA ASP A 145 -7.03 -11.56 1.49
C ASP A 145 -5.50 -11.61 1.64
N THR A 146 -4.82 -11.99 0.57
CA THR A 146 -3.35 -12.09 0.53
C THR A 146 -2.68 -10.75 0.82
N ALA A 147 -3.23 -9.62 0.35
CA ALA A 147 -2.73 -8.27 0.64
C ALA A 147 -2.87 -7.92 2.13
N SER A 148 -4.02 -8.23 2.73
CA SER A 148 -4.26 -7.96 4.17
C SER A 148 -3.52 -8.89 5.12
N LYS A 149 -3.14 -10.09 4.69
CA LYS A 149 -2.49 -11.08 5.57
C LYS A 149 -1.16 -10.57 6.15
N GLY A 150 -0.96 -10.69 7.46
CA GLY A 150 0.26 -10.20 8.13
C GLY A 150 0.22 -8.70 8.47
N PHE A 151 -0.96 -8.08 8.36
CA PHE A 151 -1.31 -6.83 9.01
C PHE A 151 -2.23 -7.11 10.21
N ASN A 152 -2.33 -6.14 11.12
CA ASN A 152 -3.26 -6.19 12.24
C ASN A 152 -4.72 -6.20 11.74
N PRO A 153 -5.65 -6.82 12.49
CA PRO A 153 -7.07 -6.87 12.12
C PRO A 153 -7.74 -5.49 11.94
N GLU A 154 -7.19 -4.47 12.59
CA GLU A 154 -7.67 -3.09 12.52
C GLU A 154 -7.16 -2.33 11.28
N ALA A 155 -6.09 -2.83 10.63
CA ALA A 155 -5.52 -2.20 9.46
C ALA A 155 -6.51 -2.24 8.30
N LYS A 156 -6.78 -1.06 7.73
CA LYS A 156 -7.82 -0.90 6.71
C LYS A 156 -7.21 -1.00 5.33
N LEU A 157 -7.46 -2.11 4.64
CA LEU A 157 -7.16 -2.24 3.22
C LEU A 157 -8.08 -1.34 2.41
N ILE A 158 -7.51 -0.51 1.55
CA ILE A 158 -8.21 0.41 0.66
C ILE A 158 -8.11 -0.12 -0.77
N ALA A 159 -9.25 -0.25 -1.43
CA ALA A 159 -9.35 -0.54 -2.86
C ALA A 159 -9.75 0.74 -3.60
N THR A 160 -8.90 1.16 -4.52
CA THR A 160 -9.13 2.29 -5.43
C THR A 160 -9.40 1.74 -6.83
N TYR A 161 -10.48 2.16 -7.46
CA TYR A 161 -10.86 1.67 -8.79
C TYR A 161 -11.52 2.79 -9.60
N ARG A 162 -11.55 2.62 -10.93
CA ARG A 162 -12.18 3.60 -11.82
C ARG A 162 -13.66 3.28 -12.05
N ASN A 163 -14.53 4.26 -11.80
CA ASN A 163 -15.97 4.17 -12.05
C ASN A 163 -16.47 5.47 -12.69
N GLY A 164 -17.11 5.38 -13.86
CA GLY A 164 -17.62 6.56 -14.58
C GLY A 164 -16.56 7.60 -14.94
N GLY A 165 -15.29 7.19 -15.10
CA GLY A 165 -14.17 8.09 -15.38
C GLY A 165 -13.48 8.68 -14.15
N ALA A 166 -14.09 8.58 -12.96
CA ALA A 166 -13.49 9.00 -11.69
C ALA A 166 -12.78 7.83 -10.98
N GLU A 167 -11.75 8.14 -10.19
CA GLU A 167 -11.11 7.19 -9.30
C GLU A 167 -11.77 7.25 -7.92
N VAL A 168 -12.26 6.10 -7.46
CA VAL A 168 -13.02 5.95 -6.22
C VAL A 168 -12.23 5.06 -5.28
N ALA A 169 -11.88 5.57 -4.10
CA ALA A 169 -11.22 4.82 -3.04
C ALA A 169 -12.23 4.42 -1.95
N ARG A 170 -12.27 3.14 -1.59
CA ARG A 170 -13.13 2.59 -0.54
C ARG A 170 -12.39 1.56 0.29
N TYR A 171 -12.87 1.29 1.49
CA TYR A 171 -12.40 0.14 2.24
C TYR A 171 -12.74 -1.16 1.51
N SER A 172 -11.89 -2.18 1.66
CA SER A 172 -12.02 -3.45 0.95
C SER A 172 -13.36 -4.13 1.19
N LYS A 173 -13.90 -4.06 2.41
CA LYS A 173 -15.22 -4.60 2.77
C LYS A 173 -16.33 -3.96 1.93
N ASP A 174 -16.34 -2.64 1.80
CA ASP A 174 -17.34 -1.91 1.00
C ASP A 174 -17.16 -2.16 -0.49
N PHE A 175 -15.91 -2.30 -0.95
CA PHE A 175 -15.60 -2.63 -2.33
C PHE A 175 -16.12 -4.02 -2.73
N VAL A 176 -15.97 -5.03 -1.87
CA VAL A 176 -16.47 -6.39 -2.12
C VAL A 176 -17.97 -6.40 -2.36
N VAL A 177 -18.74 -5.63 -1.58
CA VAL A 177 -20.20 -5.49 -1.75
C VAL A 177 -20.57 -4.89 -3.12
N GLN A 178 -19.71 -4.05 -3.69
CA GLN A 178 -19.95 -3.39 -4.97
C GLN A 178 -19.44 -4.15 -6.18
N MET A 179 -18.69 -5.25 -5.99
CA MET A 179 -18.05 -5.96 -7.10
C MET A 179 -19.06 -6.42 -8.16
N ASP A 180 -20.23 -6.89 -7.72
CA ASP A 180 -21.28 -7.38 -8.63
C ASP A 180 -21.90 -6.28 -9.49
N ILE A 181 -21.86 -5.04 -9.02
CA ILE A 181 -22.38 -3.87 -9.75
C ILE A 181 -21.36 -3.39 -10.79
N LEU A 182 -20.07 -3.45 -10.46
CA LEU A 182 -18.98 -2.85 -11.24
C LEU A 182 -18.68 -3.62 -12.54
N LYS A 183 -19.05 -4.90 -12.64
CA LYS A 183 -18.87 -5.82 -13.80
C LYS A 183 -17.43 -6.04 -14.27
N LYS A 184 -16.72 -4.98 -14.68
CA LYS A 184 -15.34 -4.98 -15.18
C LYS A 184 -14.60 -3.74 -14.68
N LEU A 185 -13.35 -3.91 -14.27
CA LEU A 185 -12.45 -2.80 -13.92
C LEU A 185 -11.32 -2.65 -14.93
N THR A 186 -10.97 -1.40 -15.23
CA THR A 186 -9.78 -1.01 -16.00
C THR A 186 -8.62 -0.57 -15.10
N TYR A 187 -8.91 -0.22 -13.85
CA TYR A 187 -7.93 0.17 -12.84
C TYR A 187 -8.33 -0.42 -11.49
N LEU A 188 -7.37 -1.00 -10.80
CA LEU A 188 -7.48 -1.43 -9.41
C LEU A 188 -6.15 -1.19 -8.71
N LYS A 189 -6.19 -0.39 -7.65
CA LYS A 189 -5.09 -0.20 -6.72
C LYS A 189 -5.52 -0.63 -5.33
N LEU A 190 -4.78 -1.57 -4.76
CA LEU A 190 -4.90 -1.99 -3.38
C LEU A 190 -3.81 -1.30 -2.57
N PHE A 191 -4.18 -0.75 -1.42
CA PHE A 191 -3.25 -0.06 -0.54
C PHE A 191 -3.60 -0.35 0.91
N ILE A 192 -2.61 -0.80 1.68
CA ILE A 192 -2.71 -0.99 3.12
C ILE A 192 -1.42 -0.50 3.77
N GLN A 193 -1.57 0.15 4.91
CA GLN A 193 -0.47 0.60 5.73
C GLN A 193 -0.81 0.42 7.21
N GLU A 194 0.19 0.12 8.02
CA GLU A 194 0.09 0.17 9.47
C GLU A 194 1.46 0.50 10.07
N PRO A 195 1.51 1.15 11.25
CA PRO A 195 2.75 1.29 11.99
C PRO A 195 3.25 -0.10 12.42
N ASP A 196 4.52 -0.36 12.16
CA ASP A 196 5.22 -1.55 12.65
C ASP A 196 5.58 -1.38 14.15
N GLU A 197 6.21 -2.40 14.75
CA GLU A 197 6.67 -2.41 16.15
C GLU A 197 7.59 -1.22 16.49
N PHE A 198 8.20 -0.58 15.49
CA PHE A 198 9.07 0.58 15.64
C PHE A 198 8.38 1.92 15.30
N GLY A 199 7.06 1.94 15.13
CA GLY A 199 6.30 3.15 14.81
C GLY A 199 6.44 3.67 13.37
N ILE A 200 7.20 3.00 12.51
CA ILE A 200 7.28 3.31 11.07
C ILE A 200 6.26 2.49 10.30
N ASN A 201 5.58 3.13 9.35
CA ASN A 201 4.59 2.47 8.53
C ASN A 201 5.22 1.42 7.61
N LYS A 202 4.78 0.17 7.74
CA LYS A 202 4.94 -0.82 6.67
C LYS A 202 3.76 -0.71 5.71
N VAL A 203 4.05 -0.82 4.42
CA VAL A 203 3.12 -0.47 3.34
C VAL A 203 3.10 -1.59 2.30
N VAL A 204 1.92 -1.92 1.81
CA VAL A 204 1.73 -2.76 0.64
C VAL A 204 0.86 -2.02 -0.36
N MET A 205 1.34 -1.93 -1.59
CA MET A 205 0.62 -1.39 -2.73
C MET A 205 0.63 -2.40 -3.88
N VAL A 206 -0.55 -2.71 -4.41
CA VAL A 206 -0.70 -3.49 -5.64
C VAL A 206 -1.49 -2.64 -6.61
N GLU A 207 -0.89 -2.30 -7.75
CA GLU A 207 -1.48 -1.43 -8.76
C GLU A 207 -1.60 -2.18 -10.09
N LEU A 208 -2.84 -2.30 -10.57
CA LEU A 208 -3.21 -3.03 -11.77
C LEU A 208 -3.94 -2.08 -12.71
N ILE A 209 -3.46 -1.94 -13.95
CA ILE A 209 -3.97 -0.97 -14.91
C ILE A 209 -4.08 -1.61 -16.30
N ASP A 210 -5.12 -1.24 -17.04
CA ASP A 210 -5.32 -1.70 -18.42
C ASP A 210 -4.20 -1.23 -19.36
N HIS A 211 -3.80 0.03 -19.28
CA HIS A 211 -2.75 0.66 -20.08
C HIS A 211 -1.71 1.29 -19.15
N GLY A 212 -0.52 0.66 -19.05
CA GLY A 212 0.52 1.06 -18.11
C GLY A 212 1.37 -0.11 -17.66
N VAL A 213 1.80 -0.11 -16.41
CA VAL A 213 2.61 -1.19 -15.82
C VAL A 213 1.91 -1.69 -14.57
N ASN A 214 1.65 -2.99 -14.51
CA ASN A 214 1.18 -3.62 -13.27
C ASN A 214 2.35 -3.71 -12.29
N ARG A 215 2.14 -3.29 -11.06
CA ARG A 215 3.23 -3.16 -10.09
C ARG A 215 2.79 -3.58 -8.69
N ILE A 216 3.68 -4.27 -8.00
CA ILE A 216 3.63 -4.50 -6.56
C ILE A 216 4.73 -3.65 -5.95
N VAL A 217 4.44 -2.95 -4.86
CA VAL A 217 5.42 -2.27 -4.01
C VAL A 217 5.15 -2.67 -2.57
N VAL A 218 6.19 -3.13 -1.89
CA VAL A 218 6.15 -3.42 -0.46
C VAL A 218 7.27 -2.63 0.21
N GLN A 219 6.95 -1.97 1.32
CA GLN A 219 7.91 -1.19 2.11
C GLN A 219 7.78 -1.52 3.58
N GLY A 220 8.90 -1.52 4.30
CA GLY A 220 8.91 -1.78 5.73
C GLY A 220 10.31 -1.77 6.32
N VAL A 221 10.39 -1.92 7.64
CA VAL A 221 11.66 -1.86 8.39
C VAL A 221 12.43 -3.18 8.31
N ARG A 222 11.73 -4.32 8.15
CA ARG A 222 12.35 -5.65 8.10
C ARG A 222 12.45 -6.16 6.65
N GLU A 223 13.67 -6.32 6.14
CA GLU A 223 13.94 -6.83 4.78
C GLU A 223 13.23 -8.17 4.50
N ILE A 224 13.37 -9.14 5.41
CA ILE A 224 12.79 -10.48 5.28
C ILE A 224 11.26 -10.42 5.09
N TRP A 225 10.59 -9.54 5.83
CA TRP A 225 9.15 -9.35 5.68
C TRP A 225 8.82 -8.69 4.34
N VAL A 226 9.56 -7.66 3.95
CA VAL A 226 9.37 -6.96 2.66
C VAL A 226 9.53 -7.91 1.48
N GLU A 227 10.62 -8.68 1.45
CA GLU A 227 10.90 -9.67 0.41
C GLU A 227 9.82 -10.77 0.40
N GLY A 228 9.55 -11.38 1.56
CA GLY A 228 8.58 -12.47 1.66
C GLY A 228 7.17 -12.05 1.26
N LYS A 229 6.73 -10.86 1.67
CA LYS A 229 5.42 -10.31 1.33
C LYS A 229 5.33 -9.97 -0.17
N ALA A 230 6.37 -9.36 -0.74
CA ALA A 230 6.43 -9.06 -2.16
C ALA A 230 6.41 -10.34 -3.02
N HIS A 231 7.14 -11.39 -2.62
CA HIS A 231 7.13 -12.69 -3.30
C HIS A 231 5.78 -13.38 -3.21
N THR A 232 5.12 -13.33 -2.05
CA THR A 232 3.79 -13.92 -1.87
C THR A 232 2.76 -13.27 -2.80
N LEU A 233 2.73 -11.93 -2.85
CA LEU A 233 1.83 -11.19 -3.73
C LEU A 233 2.14 -11.44 -5.21
N ARG A 234 3.42 -11.52 -5.56
CA ARG A 234 3.85 -11.87 -6.91
C ARG A 234 3.41 -13.28 -7.29
N GLY A 235 3.58 -14.26 -6.40
CA GLY A 235 3.17 -15.64 -6.62
C GLY A 235 1.66 -15.78 -6.83
N GLU A 236 0.88 -15.03 -6.06
CA GLU A 236 -0.58 -15.00 -6.22
C GLU A 236 -1.01 -14.43 -7.58
N LEU A 237 -0.38 -13.34 -8.03
CA LEU A 237 -0.69 -12.72 -9.32
C LEU A 237 -0.10 -13.47 -10.51
N ALA A 238 1.05 -14.14 -10.35
CA ALA A 238 1.72 -14.89 -11.42
C ALA A 238 0.86 -16.05 -11.96
N ARG A 239 -0.02 -16.63 -11.14
CA ARG A 239 -1.00 -17.64 -11.57
C ARG A 239 -1.96 -17.13 -12.65
N ASN A 240 -2.22 -15.83 -12.61
CA ASN A 240 -3.13 -15.12 -13.49
C ASN A 240 -2.40 -14.39 -14.63
N GLU A 241 -1.08 -14.59 -14.73
CA GLU A 241 -0.25 -14.00 -15.77
C GLU A 241 -0.33 -14.82 -17.06
N LYS A 242 -0.66 -14.15 -18.16
CA LYS A 242 -0.65 -14.76 -19.47
C LYS A 242 0.75 -14.68 -20.06
N SER A 243 1.53 -15.74 -19.86
CA SER A 243 2.89 -15.88 -20.39
C SER A 243 3.02 -15.50 -21.88
N LEU A 244 2.03 -15.86 -22.72
CA LEU A 244 2.02 -15.45 -24.14
C LEU A 244 1.88 -13.94 -24.34
N ALA A 245 1.03 -13.27 -23.57
CA ALA A 245 0.83 -11.83 -23.68
C ALA A 245 2.01 -11.05 -23.06
N THR A 246 2.60 -11.54 -21.97
CA THR A 246 3.82 -10.97 -21.37
C THR A 246 5.03 -11.10 -22.30
N ASN A 247 5.29 -12.31 -22.80
CA ASN A 247 6.38 -12.55 -23.73
C ASN A 247 6.18 -11.73 -25.00
N PHE A 248 4.94 -11.61 -25.49
CA PHE A 248 4.65 -10.79 -26.67
C PHE A 248 4.96 -9.30 -26.46
N LYS A 249 4.64 -8.69 -25.29
CA LYS A 249 5.05 -7.31 -24.99
C LYS A 249 6.57 -7.13 -25.00
N ARG A 250 7.29 -8.16 -24.57
CA ARG A 250 8.76 -8.19 -24.61
C ARG A 250 9.30 -8.36 -26.03
N PHE A 251 8.65 -9.17 -26.88
CA PHE A 251 9.08 -9.49 -28.25
C PHE A 251 8.62 -8.46 -29.31
N GLY A 252 7.52 -7.75 -29.12
CA GLY A 252 7.08 -6.67 -30.04
C GLY A 252 8.14 -5.60 -30.19
N PHE A 253 8.81 -5.25 -29.09
CA PHE A 253 9.97 -4.36 -29.08
C PHE A 253 11.14 -4.90 -29.92
N ASN A 254 11.38 -6.21 -29.89
CA ASN A 254 12.45 -6.86 -30.68
C ASN A 254 12.11 -6.93 -32.18
N LEU A 255 10.83 -7.04 -32.55
CA LEU A 255 10.40 -7.07 -33.95
C LEU A 255 10.58 -5.70 -34.61
N SER A 256 10.27 -4.61 -33.91
CA SER A 256 10.51 -3.24 -34.40
C SER A 256 12.01 -2.97 -34.60
N GLN A 257 12.87 -3.45 -33.71
CA GLN A 257 14.32 -3.38 -33.86
C GLN A 257 14.83 -4.22 -35.04
N LEU A 258 14.32 -5.43 -35.22
CA LEU A 258 14.66 -6.28 -36.36
C LEU A 258 14.23 -5.65 -37.69
N ALA A 259 13.02 -5.08 -37.76
CA ALA A 259 12.52 -4.39 -38.94
C ALA A 259 13.39 -3.18 -39.29
N LEU A 260 13.81 -2.42 -38.28
CA LEU A 260 14.70 -1.28 -38.46
C LEU A 260 16.12 -1.71 -38.88
N PHE A 261 16.63 -2.81 -38.33
CA PHE A 261 17.90 -3.40 -38.75
C PHE A 261 17.86 -3.87 -40.21
N VAL A 262 16.83 -4.62 -40.60
CA VAL A 262 16.62 -5.08 -41.99
C VAL A 262 16.50 -3.88 -42.93
N MET A 263 15.80 -2.82 -42.52
CA MET A 263 15.73 -1.57 -43.28
C MET A 263 17.11 -0.95 -43.49
N ILE A 264 17.94 -0.84 -42.44
CA ILE A 264 19.30 -0.29 -42.54
C ILE A 264 20.17 -1.11 -43.50
N VAL A 265 20.04 -2.44 -43.47
CA VAL A 265 20.79 -3.31 -44.39
C VAL A 265 20.30 -3.12 -45.83
N ALA A 266 18.98 -3.12 -46.06
CA ALA A 266 18.40 -3.04 -47.40
C ALA A 266 18.51 -1.65 -48.04
N ILE A 267 18.59 -0.57 -47.26
CA ILE A 267 18.60 0.81 -47.79
C ILE A 267 19.92 1.17 -48.51
N VAL A 268 21.01 0.45 -48.20
CA VAL A 268 22.34 0.68 -48.78
C VAL A 268 22.33 0.44 -50.29
N ASP A 269 21.64 -0.60 -50.74
CA ASP A 269 21.60 -1.04 -52.14
C ASP A 269 20.58 -0.26 -52.99
N VAL A 270 19.86 0.71 -52.41
CA VAL A 270 18.90 1.53 -53.14
C VAL A 270 19.61 2.77 -53.70
N PRO A 271 19.76 2.95 -55.02
CA PRO A 271 20.58 4.04 -55.57
C PRO A 271 19.93 5.43 -55.46
N SER A 272 18.60 5.52 -55.41
CA SER A 272 17.88 6.80 -55.39
C SER A 272 17.62 7.30 -53.97
N PHE A 273 18.05 8.53 -53.66
CA PHE A 273 17.82 9.17 -52.37
C PHE A 273 16.34 9.21 -51.97
N TRP A 274 15.45 9.64 -52.88
CA TRP A 274 14.02 9.73 -52.58
C TRP A 274 13.36 8.36 -52.32
N LYS A 275 13.87 7.31 -52.96
CA LYS A 275 13.42 5.93 -52.68
C LYS A 275 13.87 5.47 -51.29
N ARG A 276 15.09 5.81 -50.87
CA ARG A 276 15.58 5.56 -49.50
C ARG A 276 14.68 6.21 -48.46
N VAL A 277 14.38 7.50 -48.65
CA VAL A 277 13.48 8.26 -47.77
C VAL A 277 12.09 7.62 -47.71
N GLY A 278 11.52 7.25 -48.86
CA GLY A 278 10.21 6.59 -48.93
C GLY A 278 10.16 5.25 -48.19
N ILE A 279 11.20 4.43 -48.32
CA ILE A 279 11.31 3.14 -47.60
C ILE A 279 11.43 3.38 -46.10
N GLY A 280 12.30 4.31 -45.70
CA GLY A 280 12.46 4.66 -44.28
C GLY A 280 11.15 5.14 -43.65
N ALA A 281 10.44 6.04 -44.34
CA ALA A 281 9.15 6.52 -43.89
C ALA A 281 8.11 5.38 -43.79
N LEU A 282 8.04 4.49 -44.78
CA LEU A 282 7.11 3.36 -44.78
C LEU A 282 7.37 2.41 -43.60
N VAL A 283 8.64 2.06 -43.34
CA VAL A 283 9.01 1.18 -42.23
C VAL A 283 8.69 1.84 -40.89
N LEU A 284 8.96 3.14 -40.73
CA LEU A 284 8.61 3.86 -39.52
C LEU A 284 7.10 3.93 -39.30
N VAL A 285 6.31 4.15 -40.36
CA VAL A 285 4.84 4.11 -40.30
C VAL A 285 4.36 2.72 -39.89
N LEU A 286 4.92 1.65 -40.46
CA LEU A 286 4.59 0.28 -40.10
C LEU A 286 4.94 -0.03 -38.64
N ILE A 287 6.12 0.39 -38.16
CA ILE A 287 6.51 0.25 -36.75
C ILE A 287 5.52 0.98 -35.85
N LYS A 288 5.22 2.24 -36.15
CA LYS A 288 4.24 3.03 -35.38
C LYS A 288 2.85 2.41 -35.40
N PHE A 289 2.43 1.84 -36.52
CA PHE A 289 1.16 1.15 -36.65
C PHE A 289 1.13 -0.12 -35.79
N VAL A 290 2.18 -0.93 -35.82
CA VAL A 290 2.30 -2.13 -34.97
C VAL A 290 2.30 -1.76 -33.49
N ASP A 291 3.07 -0.74 -33.09
CA ASP A 291 3.09 -0.24 -31.71
C ASP A 291 1.71 0.28 -31.27
N TRP A 292 1.00 0.99 -32.16
CA TRP A 292 -0.35 1.48 -31.89
C TRP A 292 -1.35 0.34 -31.70
N VAL A 293 -1.34 -0.66 -32.59
CA VAL A 293 -2.15 -1.88 -32.45
C VAL A 293 -1.78 -2.63 -31.16
N HIS A 294 -0.50 -2.69 -30.82
CA HIS A 294 0.00 -3.35 -29.63
C HIS A 294 -0.56 -2.73 -28.33
N VAL A 295 -0.61 -1.40 -28.25
CA VAL A 295 -1.14 -0.68 -27.08
C VAL A 295 -2.66 -0.81 -26.96
N ILE A 296 -3.39 -0.79 -28.08
CA ILE A 296 -4.86 -0.81 -28.09
C ILE A 296 -5.41 -2.20 -27.77
N PHE A 297 -4.84 -3.26 -28.34
CA PHE A 297 -5.46 -4.58 -28.31
C PHE A 297 -5.03 -5.46 -27.12
N ILE A 298 -3.93 -5.14 -26.42
CA ILE A 298 -3.41 -5.97 -25.33
C ILE A 298 -3.36 -5.18 -24.02
N PRO A 299 -4.49 -5.12 -23.28
CA PRO A 299 -4.50 -4.56 -21.93
C PRO A 299 -3.55 -5.34 -21.01
N ASN A 300 -2.79 -4.63 -20.17
CA ASN A 300 -1.91 -5.20 -19.16
C ASN A 300 -2.70 -5.83 -18.02
N ALA A 301 -3.86 -5.28 -17.64
CA ALA A 301 -4.75 -5.92 -16.68
C ALA A 301 -6.17 -5.95 -17.22
N THR A 302 -6.81 -7.12 -17.12
CA THR A 302 -8.25 -7.26 -17.33
C THR A 302 -8.87 -7.86 -16.09
N ILE A 303 -9.67 -7.07 -15.37
CA ILE A 303 -10.30 -7.48 -14.12
C ILE A 303 -11.79 -7.62 -14.37
N ARG A 304 -12.32 -8.81 -14.16
CA ARG A 304 -13.73 -9.15 -14.41
C ARG A 304 -14.36 -9.59 -13.10
N LEU A 305 -15.36 -8.83 -12.68
CA LEU A 305 -16.06 -9.05 -11.41
C LEU A 305 -17.38 -9.81 -11.60
N THR A 306 -17.87 -9.92 -12.83
CA THR A 306 -19.03 -10.73 -13.21
C THR A 306 -18.73 -11.55 -14.47
N ASP A 307 -19.41 -12.70 -14.61
CA ASP A 307 -19.34 -13.53 -15.81
C ASP A 307 -20.01 -12.84 -17.01
N VAL A 308 -19.25 -12.03 -17.73
CA VAL A 308 -19.67 -11.46 -19.01
C VAL A 308 -19.23 -12.39 -20.13
N LYS A 309 -20.16 -12.77 -21.02
CA LYS A 309 -19.87 -13.52 -22.25
C LYS A 309 -18.73 -12.86 -23.01
N ASP A 310 -17.66 -13.62 -23.29
CA ASP A 310 -16.51 -13.14 -24.05
C ASP A 310 -16.94 -12.67 -25.45
N ASN A 311 -16.59 -11.43 -25.81
CA ASN A 311 -16.68 -10.98 -27.20
C ASN A 311 -15.57 -11.66 -28.02
N TRP A 312 -15.85 -12.00 -29.28
CA TRP A 312 -14.93 -12.73 -30.19
C TRP A 312 -13.52 -12.12 -30.21
N ILE A 313 -13.41 -10.80 -30.20
CA ILE A 313 -12.14 -10.05 -30.16
C ILE A 313 -11.31 -10.33 -28.89
N THR A 314 -11.96 -10.47 -27.73
CA THR A 314 -11.26 -10.77 -26.45
C THR A 314 -10.79 -12.22 -26.33
N ARG A 315 -11.37 -13.12 -27.14
CA ARG A 315 -11.05 -14.54 -27.17
C ARG A 315 -10.00 -14.87 -28.25
N TRP A 316 -10.05 -14.17 -29.39
CA TRP A 316 -9.17 -14.35 -30.55
C TRP A 316 -8.07 -13.29 -30.65
N GLY A 317 -7.99 -12.37 -29.68
CA GLY A 317 -6.97 -11.33 -29.63
C GLY A 317 -5.54 -11.86 -29.53
N SER A 318 -5.29 -13.15 -29.32
CA SER A 318 -3.96 -13.77 -29.48
C SER A 318 -3.74 -14.35 -30.89
N SER A 319 -4.80 -14.83 -31.57
CA SER A 319 -4.71 -15.41 -32.92
C SER A 319 -4.77 -14.36 -34.02
N MET A 320 -5.42 -13.21 -33.79
CA MET A 320 -5.37 -12.06 -34.71
C MET A 320 -3.93 -11.53 -34.87
N PHE A 321 -3.02 -11.85 -33.94
CA PHE A 321 -1.63 -11.38 -33.95
C PHE A 321 -0.67 -12.28 -34.71
N SER A 322 -0.90 -13.59 -34.83
CA SER A 322 -0.13 -14.39 -35.79
C SER A 322 -0.37 -13.88 -37.21
N TRP A 323 -1.58 -13.41 -37.50
CA TRP A 323 -1.92 -12.75 -38.75
C TRP A 323 -1.21 -11.40 -38.91
N LEU A 324 -1.14 -10.57 -37.86
CA LEU A 324 -0.46 -9.27 -37.92
C LEU A 324 1.07 -9.42 -38.12
N SER A 325 1.72 -10.33 -37.39
CA SER A 325 3.16 -10.60 -37.56
C SER A 325 3.45 -11.21 -38.94
N THR A 326 2.57 -12.09 -39.42
CA THR A 326 2.68 -12.65 -40.77
C THR A 326 2.50 -11.54 -41.82
N LEU A 327 1.58 -10.60 -41.61
CA LEU A 327 1.40 -9.44 -42.49
C LEU A 327 2.64 -8.55 -42.54
N THR A 328 3.25 -8.18 -41.40
CA THR A 328 4.48 -7.36 -41.40
C THR A 328 5.65 -8.08 -42.04
N ILE A 329 5.84 -9.37 -41.75
CA ILE A 329 6.92 -10.18 -42.35
C ILE A 329 6.69 -10.37 -43.85
N THR A 330 5.45 -10.58 -44.28
CA THR A 330 5.09 -10.76 -45.69
C THR A 330 5.25 -9.45 -46.47
N ILE A 331 4.89 -8.30 -45.89
CA ILE A 331 5.08 -6.99 -46.53
C ILE A 331 6.57 -6.66 -46.62
N LEU A 332 7.33 -6.83 -45.53
CA LEU A 332 8.78 -6.59 -45.53
C LEU A 332 9.50 -7.54 -46.50
N GLY A 333 9.20 -8.83 -46.44
CA GLY A 333 9.76 -9.83 -47.35
C GLY A 333 9.35 -9.61 -48.80
N GLY A 334 8.10 -9.23 -49.05
CA GLY A 334 7.59 -8.89 -50.38
C GLY A 334 8.26 -7.66 -50.98
N VAL A 335 8.51 -6.63 -50.18
CA VAL A 335 9.29 -5.46 -50.59
C VAL A 335 10.74 -5.88 -50.91
N ILE A 336 11.39 -6.66 -50.05
CA ILE A 336 12.77 -7.12 -50.29
C ILE A 336 12.87 -7.97 -51.56
N VAL A 337 11.99 -8.95 -51.74
CA VAL A 337 11.98 -9.85 -52.91
C VAL A 337 11.66 -9.09 -54.18
N TYR A 338 10.62 -8.23 -54.18
CA TYR A 338 10.30 -7.38 -55.33
C TYR A 338 11.51 -6.53 -55.75
N TRP A 339 12.22 -5.93 -54.79
CA TRP A 339 13.37 -5.09 -55.10
C TRP A 339 14.62 -5.88 -55.53
N LEU A 340 14.85 -7.10 -55.02
CA LEU A 340 15.92 -7.99 -55.46
C LEU A 340 15.68 -8.63 -56.84
N THR A 341 14.41 -8.78 -57.25
CA THR A 341 14.04 -9.49 -58.48
C THR A 341 13.67 -8.56 -59.64
N VAL A 342 13.15 -7.37 -59.37
CA VAL A 342 12.65 -6.44 -60.39
C VAL A 342 13.64 -5.31 -60.72
N MET A 343 14.67 -5.07 -59.88
CA MET A 343 15.75 -4.18 -60.32
C MET A 343 16.68 -4.90 -61.29
N PRO A 344 16.93 -4.33 -62.49
CA PRO A 344 18.01 -4.83 -63.33
C PRO A 344 19.31 -4.70 -62.53
N LYS A 345 20.09 -5.79 -62.49
CA LYS A 345 21.49 -5.72 -62.06
C LYS A 345 22.16 -4.67 -62.95
N ALA A 346 22.51 -3.52 -62.36
CA ALA A 346 23.41 -2.57 -62.99
C ALA A 346 24.84 -3.07 -62.83
#